data_AF-A1TPI4-F1
#
_entry.id   AF-A1TPI4-F1
#
_cell.length_a   1.000
_cell.length_b   1.000
_cell.length_c   1.000
_cell.angle_alpha   90.00
_cell.angle_beta   90.00
_cell.angle_gamma   90.00
#
_symmetry.space_group_name_H-M   'P 1'
#
loop_
_entity.id
_entity.type
_entity.pdbx_description
1 polymer ?
#
loop_
_entity_poly.entity_id
_entity_poly.type
_entity_poly.pdbx_seq_one_letter_code
_entity_poly.pdbx_strand_id
1 'polypeptide(L)'
;MMQQHSCARWGSLGLASVMLGLAMMPFFYLGIGAWQELSTVASATVFLAALVCLGFICLRLLPHGNPTWAGAPRLWWVEAAAWIILVYLGAMLTGMRLQTGFARFGSFALVWLVASAAMFPVVGCFFRRSVLVRRASAWRFSALATAVWLLIASNIATAFIFMPQRFV
;
A
#
# COMPACT_ATOMS: atom_id res chain seq x y z
N MET A 1 -20.36 11.60 25.36
CA MET A 1 -19.91 11.98 24.00
C MET A 1 -18.38 11.93 23.83
N MET A 2 -17.71 10.81 24.16
CA MET A 2 -16.23 10.71 24.09
C MET A 2 -15.69 9.58 23.18
N GLN A 3 -16.54 8.70 22.62
CA GLN A 3 -16.08 7.53 21.86
C GLN A 3 -15.87 7.77 20.34
N GLN A 4 -16.51 8.78 19.75
CA GLN A 4 -16.39 9.04 18.30
C GLN A 4 -14.98 9.49 17.87
N HIS A 5 -14.24 10.19 18.73
CA HIS A 5 -12.88 10.64 18.40
C HIS A 5 -11.86 9.50 18.34
N SER A 6 -12.02 8.47 19.16
CA SER A 6 -11.11 7.32 19.14
C SER A 6 -11.28 6.53 17.86
N CYS A 7 -12.52 6.15 17.51
CA CYS A 7 -12.77 5.32 16.33
C CYS A 7 -12.33 6.00 15.02
N ALA A 8 -12.59 7.31 14.88
CA ALA A 8 -12.13 8.09 13.73
C ALA A 8 -10.59 8.16 13.63
N ARG A 9 -9.89 8.22 14.77
CA ARG A 9 -8.43 8.26 14.84
C ARG A 9 -7.79 6.92 14.52
N TRP A 10 -8.37 5.81 14.97
CA TRP A 10 -7.93 4.47 14.61
C TRP A 10 -8.19 4.18 13.13
N GLY A 11 -9.33 4.65 12.60
CA GLY A 11 -9.65 4.57 11.18
C GLY A 11 -8.69 5.34 10.28
N SER A 12 -8.27 6.54 10.67
CA SER A 12 -7.30 7.32 9.89
C SER A 12 -5.88 6.75 9.94
N LEU A 13 -5.46 6.21 11.09
CA LEU A 13 -4.18 5.51 11.23
C LEU A 13 -4.16 4.22 10.41
N GLY A 14 -5.26 3.45 10.45
CA GLY A 14 -5.41 2.24 9.64
C GLY A 14 -5.41 2.54 8.15
N LEU A 15 -6.12 3.58 7.70
CA LEU A 15 -6.11 3.94 6.28
C LEU A 15 -4.72 4.41 5.83
N ALA A 16 -4.04 5.19 6.67
CA ALA A 16 -2.66 5.62 6.40
C ALA A 16 -1.70 4.43 6.34
N SER A 17 -1.83 3.42 7.21
CA SER A 17 -0.99 2.21 7.13
C SER A 17 -1.33 1.35 5.92
N VAL A 18 -2.58 1.31 5.50
CA VAL A 18 -3.00 0.62 4.26
C VAL A 18 -2.37 1.25 3.04
N MET A 19 -2.43 2.59 2.93
CA MET A 19 -1.80 3.33 1.84
C MET A 19 -0.26 3.17 1.84
N LEU A 20 0.37 3.25 3.02
CA LEU A 20 1.82 3.11 3.14
C LEU A 20 2.27 1.67 2.86
N GLY A 21 1.48 0.68 3.29
CA GLY A 21 1.68 -0.72 2.95
C GLY A 21 1.56 -0.99 1.44
N LEU A 22 0.63 -0.34 0.75
CA LEU A 22 0.50 -0.43 -0.71
C LEU A 22 1.75 0.12 -1.41
N ALA A 23 2.25 1.26 -0.94
CA ALA A 23 3.45 1.87 -1.51
C ALA A 23 4.71 1.03 -1.27
N MET A 24 4.76 0.30 -0.15
CA MET A 24 5.89 -0.55 0.24
C MET A 24 5.82 -1.96 -0.35
N MET A 25 4.64 -2.41 -0.82
CA MET A 25 4.40 -3.75 -1.32
C MET A 25 5.36 -4.17 -2.47
N PRO A 26 5.69 -3.33 -3.47
CA PRO A 26 6.68 -3.67 -4.49
C PRO A 26 8.06 -4.02 -3.90
N PHE A 27 8.46 -3.33 -2.82
CA PHE A 27 9.74 -3.58 -2.14
C PHE A 27 9.73 -4.88 -1.34
N PHE A 28 8.60 -5.22 -0.71
CA PHE A 28 8.42 -6.54 -0.07
C PHE A 28 8.55 -7.67 -1.10
N TYR A 29 7.94 -7.54 -2.28
CA TYR A 29 8.09 -8.52 -3.35
C TYR A 29 9.53 -8.65 -3.85
N LEU A 30 10.23 -7.53 -4.00
CA LEU A 30 11.64 -7.55 -4.38
C LEU A 30 12.52 -8.20 -3.30
N GLY A 31 12.24 -7.94 -2.02
CA GLY A 31 12.95 -8.55 -0.88
C GLY A 31 12.68 -10.05 -0.69
N ILE A 32 11.51 -10.55 -1.06
CA ILE A 32 11.14 -11.98 -1.00
C ILE A 32 11.77 -12.79 -2.14
N GLY A 33 12.56 -12.16 -3.02
CA GLY A 33 13.33 -12.86 -4.05
C GLY A 33 12.61 -13.02 -5.39
N ALA A 34 11.64 -12.15 -5.71
CA ALA A 34 11.11 -12.03 -7.08
C ALA A 34 12.19 -11.65 -8.12
N TRP A 35 13.42 -11.34 -7.67
CA TRP A 35 14.62 -11.21 -8.48
C TRP A 35 14.99 -12.46 -9.29
N GLN A 36 14.59 -13.67 -8.85
CA GLN A 36 15.05 -14.90 -9.51
C GLN A 36 14.45 -15.14 -10.90
N GLU A 37 13.31 -14.50 -11.22
CA GLU A 37 12.62 -14.69 -12.51
C GLU A 37 12.73 -13.49 -13.46
N LEU A 38 13.30 -12.37 -13.01
CA LEU A 38 13.54 -11.17 -13.82
C LEU A 38 15.01 -11.10 -14.25
N SER A 39 15.25 -10.62 -15.47
CA SER A 39 16.59 -10.19 -15.84
C SER A 39 17.06 -9.07 -14.91
N THR A 40 18.36 -9.02 -14.61
CA THR A 40 18.95 -7.99 -13.74
C THR A 40 18.61 -6.57 -14.17
N VAL A 41 18.45 -6.35 -15.48
CA VAL A 41 18.08 -5.06 -16.05
C VAL A 41 16.61 -4.73 -15.74
N ALA A 42 15.70 -5.70 -15.88
CA ALA A 42 14.28 -5.51 -15.60
C ALA A 42 13.99 -5.35 -14.10
N SER A 43 14.72 -6.06 -13.23
CA SER A 43 14.60 -5.87 -11.77
C SER A 43 15.09 -4.48 -11.35
N ALA A 44 16.20 -4.00 -11.92
CA ALA A 44 16.75 -2.68 -11.64
C ALA A 44 15.82 -1.54 -12.10
N THR A 45 15.20 -1.66 -13.28
CA THR A 45 14.26 -0.65 -13.78
C THR A 45 12.98 -0.59 -12.94
N VAL A 46 12.42 -1.74 -12.57
CA VAL A 46 11.27 -1.83 -11.67
C VAL A 46 11.59 -1.26 -10.30
N PHE A 47 12.76 -1.58 -9.74
CA PHE A 47 13.20 -1.06 -8.45
C PHE A 47 13.38 0.46 -8.49
N LEU A 48 14.05 1.01 -9.52
CA LEU A 48 14.22 2.44 -9.70
C LEU A 48 12.88 3.16 -9.87
N ALA A 49 11.97 2.62 -10.69
CA ALA A 49 10.65 3.19 -10.88
C ALA A 49 9.84 3.20 -9.57
N ALA A 50 9.86 2.10 -8.82
CA ALA A 50 9.22 2.01 -7.51
C ALA A 50 9.84 2.99 -6.51
N LEU A 51 11.17 3.16 -6.52
CA LEU A 51 11.90 4.06 -5.62
C LEU A 51 11.62 5.53 -5.92
N VAL A 52 11.53 5.91 -7.19
CA VAL A 52 11.12 7.28 -7.59
C VAL A 52 9.67 7.56 -7.16
N CYS A 53 8.75 6.63 -7.40
CA CYS A 53 7.35 6.79 -7.01
C CYS A 53 7.19 6.84 -5.48
N LEU A 54 7.87 5.94 -4.74
CA LEU A 54 7.88 5.93 -3.29
C LEU A 54 8.48 7.22 -2.75
N GLY A 55 9.63 7.65 -3.27
CA GLY A 55 10.30 8.89 -2.88
C GLY A 55 9.38 10.10 -3.04
N PHE A 56 8.69 10.21 -4.19
CA PHE A 56 7.72 11.28 -4.45
C PHE A 56 6.54 11.24 -3.46
N ILE A 57 5.94 10.08 -3.25
CA ILE A 57 4.80 9.91 -2.33
C ILE A 57 5.21 10.19 -0.88
N CYS A 58 6.39 9.70 -0.46
CA CYS A 58 6.96 9.94 0.86
C CYS A 58 7.22 11.43 1.08
N LEU A 59 7.88 12.11 0.15
CA LEU A 59 8.14 13.55 0.23
C LEU A 59 6.86 14.39 0.27
N ARG A 60 5.76 13.88 -0.27
CA ARG A 60 4.48 14.60 -0.31
C ARG A 60 3.56 14.32 0.87
N LEU A 61 3.56 13.08 1.37
CA LEU A 61 2.58 12.61 2.35
C LEU A 61 3.16 12.45 3.76
N LEU A 62 4.47 12.24 3.91
CA LEU A 62 5.14 12.09 5.21
C LEU A 62 5.65 13.38 5.88
N PRO A 63 5.77 14.56 5.23
CA PRO A 63 6.16 15.78 5.94
C PRO A 63 5.28 16.06 7.16
N HIS A 64 5.93 16.54 8.21
CA HIS A 64 5.26 17.04 9.41
C HIS A 64 4.87 18.51 9.19
N GLY A 65 3.57 18.82 9.27
CA GLY A 65 3.04 20.15 8.96
C GLY A 65 2.30 20.19 7.62
N ASN A 66 1.83 21.38 7.21
CA ASN A 66 1.13 21.57 5.94
C ASN A 66 2.02 22.39 4.99
N PRO A 67 3.02 21.78 4.31
CA PRO A 67 3.79 22.50 3.32
C PRO A 67 2.85 23.03 2.25
N THR A 68 3.02 24.29 1.85
CA THR A 68 2.22 24.94 0.79
C THR A 68 2.19 24.11 -0.50
N TRP A 69 3.28 23.39 -0.78
CA TRP A 69 3.42 22.50 -1.94
C TRP A 69 2.66 21.16 -1.81
N ALA A 70 2.44 20.66 -0.59
CA ALA A 70 1.76 19.38 -0.38
C ALA A 70 0.29 19.45 -0.84
N GLY A 71 -0.35 20.62 -0.71
CA GLY A 71 -1.71 20.88 -1.17
C GLY A 71 -1.82 21.33 -2.64
N ALA A 72 -0.72 21.42 -3.39
CA ALA A 72 -0.76 22.00 -4.72
C ALA A 72 -1.63 21.14 -5.68
N PRO A 73 -2.72 21.69 -6.25
CA PRO A 73 -3.65 20.93 -7.09
C PRO A 73 -2.98 20.42 -8.36
N ARG A 74 -1.98 21.13 -8.88
CA ARG A 74 -1.21 20.75 -10.07
C ARG A 74 -0.46 19.42 -9.90
N LEU A 75 -0.08 19.09 -8.68
CA LEU A 75 0.62 17.83 -8.38
C LEU A 75 -0.35 16.66 -8.20
N TRP A 76 -1.67 16.87 -8.06
CA TRP A 76 -2.63 15.77 -7.85
C TRP A 76 -2.58 14.71 -8.96
N TRP A 77 -2.46 15.14 -10.21
CA TRP A 77 -2.31 14.22 -11.35
C TRP A 77 -1.05 13.36 -11.23
N VAL A 78 0.05 13.93 -10.74
CA VAL A 78 1.31 13.20 -10.51
C VAL A 78 1.18 12.24 -9.32
N GLU A 79 0.40 12.60 -8.29
CA GLU A 79 0.06 11.67 -7.19
C GLU A 79 -0.69 10.46 -7.72
N ALA A 80 -1.75 10.72 -8.49
CA ALA A 80 -2.60 9.68 -9.05
C ALA A 80 -1.78 8.77 -9.97
N ALA A 81 -0.94 9.34 -10.83
CA ALA A 81 -0.03 8.58 -11.68
C ALA A 81 0.93 7.72 -10.86
N ALA A 82 1.56 8.26 -9.81
CA ALA A 82 2.47 7.50 -8.95
C ALA A 82 1.77 6.33 -8.24
N TRP A 83 0.54 6.53 -7.76
CA TRP A 83 -0.27 5.45 -7.18
C TRP A 83 -0.63 4.37 -8.21
N ILE A 84 -1.05 4.78 -9.41
CA ILE A 84 -1.37 3.85 -10.50
C ILE A 84 -0.13 3.02 -10.88
N ILE A 85 1.04 3.66 -10.99
CA ILE A 85 2.30 2.99 -11.31
C ILE A 85 2.67 1.99 -10.21
N LEU A 86 2.55 2.33 -8.92
CA LEU A 86 2.86 1.41 -7.83
C LEU A 86 1.91 0.21 -7.79
N VAL A 87 0.61 0.43 -8.02
CA VAL A 87 -0.38 -0.65 -8.13
C VAL A 87 -0.06 -1.54 -9.32
N TYR A 88 0.25 -0.95 -10.48
CA TYR A 88 0.62 -1.68 -11.68
C TYR A 88 1.89 -2.51 -11.48
N LEU A 89 2.95 -1.93 -10.89
CA LEU A 89 4.20 -2.63 -10.58
C LEU A 89 3.97 -3.76 -9.58
N GLY A 90 3.17 -3.52 -8.54
CA GLY A 90 2.78 -4.56 -7.60
C GLY A 90 2.07 -5.72 -8.30
N ALA A 91 1.03 -5.42 -9.09
CA ALA A 91 0.29 -6.43 -9.84
C ALA A 91 1.18 -7.20 -10.83
N MET A 92 2.07 -6.49 -11.54
CA MET A 92 3.03 -7.09 -12.47
C MET A 92 3.96 -8.08 -11.74
N LEU A 93 4.52 -7.68 -10.59
CA LEU A 93 5.40 -8.55 -9.79
C LEU A 93 4.66 -9.80 -9.27
N THR A 94 3.37 -9.69 -8.95
CA THR A 94 2.56 -10.87 -8.57
C THR A 94 2.22 -11.78 -9.74
N GLY A 95 2.19 -11.23 -10.95
CA GLY A 95 1.81 -11.96 -12.17
C GLY A 95 2.95 -12.74 -12.84
N MET A 96 4.20 -12.58 -12.39
CA MET A 96 5.34 -13.27 -13.01
C MET A 96 5.41 -14.76 -12.67
N ARG A 97 4.96 -15.16 -11.47
CA ARG A 97 4.78 -16.58 -11.18
C ARG A 97 3.58 -17.08 -12.00
N LEU A 98 3.71 -18.26 -12.63
CA LEU A 98 2.68 -18.99 -13.40
C LEU A 98 1.46 -19.39 -12.54
N GLN A 99 0.82 -18.43 -11.89
CA GLN A 99 -0.32 -18.57 -11.02
C GLN A 99 -1.58 -18.13 -11.78
N THR A 100 -2.67 -18.88 -11.60
CA THR A 100 -4.01 -18.52 -12.09
C THR A 100 -4.39 -17.11 -11.63
N GLY A 101 -5.30 -16.44 -12.36
CA GLY A 101 -5.70 -15.06 -12.04
C GLY A 101 -6.07 -14.85 -10.56
N PHE A 102 -6.75 -15.83 -9.94
CA PHE A 102 -7.13 -15.79 -8.53
C PHE A 102 -5.93 -15.88 -7.57
N ALA A 103 -4.92 -16.71 -7.88
CA ALA A 103 -3.71 -16.84 -7.07
C ALA A 103 -2.81 -15.58 -7.12
N ARG A 104 -2.84 -14.84 -8.24
CA ARG A 104 -2.18 -13.53 -8.36
C ARG A 104 -2.81 -12.48 -7.43
N PHE A 105 -4.14 -12.37 -7.46
CA PHE A 105 -4.88 -11.48 -6.55
C PHE A 105 -4.72 -11.89 -5.08
N GLY A 106 -4.71 -13.20 -4.81
CA GLY A 106 -4.45 -13.80 -3.50
C GLY A 106 -3.12 -13.37 -2.90
N SER A 107 -2.03 -13.59 -3.64
CA SER A 107 -0.68 -13.21 -3.20
C SER A 107 -0.54 -11.69 -3.06
N PHE A 108 -1.06 -10.92 -4.01
CA PHE A 108 -1.07 -9.45 -3.96
C PHE A 108 -1.72 -8.95 -2.68
N ALA A 109 -2.94 -9.41 -2.39
CA ALA A 109 -3.68 -9.01 -1.20
C ALA A 109 -2.98 -9.43 0.08
N LEU A 110 -2.39 -10.64 0.12
CA LEU A 110 -1.67 -11.15 1.29
C LEU A 110 -0.43 -10.30 1.58
N VAL A 111 0.42 -10.04 0.60
CA VAL A 111 1.63 -9.22 0.80
C VAL A 111 1.26 -7.78 1.12
N TRP A 112 0.23 -7.23 0.48
CA TRP A 112 -0.27 -5.91 0.84
C TRP A 112 -0.78 -5.89 2.29
N LEU A 113 -1.52 -6.91 2.74
CA LEU A 113 -2.00 -7.01 4.13
C LEU A 113 -0.82 -7.08 5.11
N VAL A 114 0.19 -7.90 4.83
CA VAL A 114 1.41 -8.01 5.65
C VAL A 114 2.16 -6.67 5.69
N ALA A 115 2.35 -6.01 4.55
CA ALA A 115 3.00 -4.71 4.48
C ALA A 115 2.19 -3.64 5.24
N SER A 116 0.86 -3.64 5.12
CA SER A 116 -0.02 -2.72 5.86
C SER A 116 0.06 -2.94 7.37
N ALA A 117 0.10 -4.19 7.82
CA ALA A 117 0.26 -4.53 9.23
C ALA A 117 1.62 -4.09 9.78
N ALA A 118 2.71 -4.30 9.02
CA ALA A 118 4.05 -3.87 9.39
C ALA A 118 4.17 -2.34 9.46
N MET A 119 3.47 -1.61 8.59
CA MET A 119 3.48 -0.15 8.56
C MET A 119 2.57 0.49 9.61
N PHE A 120 1.65 -0.26 10.21
CA PHE A 120 0.77 0.26 11.27
C PHE A 120 1.51 0.85 12.48
N PRO A 121 2.46 0.14 13.14
CA PRO A 121 3.25 0.72 14.23
C PRO A 121 4.13 1.88 13.75
N VAL A 122 4.63 1.84 12.52
CA VAL A 122 5.47 2.92 11.94
C VAL A 122 4.65 4.20 11.81
N VAL A 123 3.44 4.12 11.25
CA VAL A 123 2.52 5.27 11.16
C VAL A 123 2.08 5.72 12.56
N GLY A 124 1.79 4.75 13.43
CA GLY A 124 1.37 4.95 14.80
C GLY A 124 2.44 5.59 15.69
N CYS A 125 3.73 5.46 15.41
CA CYS A 125 4.78 6.02 16.25
C CYS A 125 5.48 7.23 15.60
N PHE A 126 5.80 7.15 14.30
CA PHE A 126 6.65 8.12 13.63
C PHE A 126 5.89 9.10 12.72
N PHE A 127 4.71 8.73 12.21
CA PHE A 127 3.97 9.55 11.24
C PHE A 127 2.57 9.99 11.70
N ARG A 128 2.31 9.99 13.02
CA ARG A 128 0.99 10.39 13.60
C ARG A 128 0.51 11.79 13.19
N ARG A 129 1.44 12.70 12.88
CA ARG A 129 1.16 14.10 12.49
C ARG A 129 1.47 14.38 11.01
N SER A 130 1.67 13.34 10.21
CA SER A 130 1.95 13.46 8.79
C SER A 130 0.73 13.98 8.00
N VAL A 131 0.99 14.57 6.83
CA VAL A 131 -0.05 14.96 5.88
C VAL A 131 -0.94 13.77 5.51
N LEU A 132 -0.37 12.56 5.43
CA LEU A 132 -1.09 11.31 5.17
C LEU A 132 -2.20 11.07 6.20
N VAL A 133 -1.86 11.09 7.49
CA VAL A 133 -2.83 10.87 8.58
C VAL A 133 -3.87 11.99 8.61
N ARG A 134 -3.46 13.23 8.30
CA ARG A 134 -4.38 14.37 8.24
C ARG A 134 -5.38 14.25 7.09
N ARG A 135 -4.92 13.87 5.90
CA ARG A 135 -5.79 13.59 4.74
C ARG A 135 -6.70 12.41 5.00
N ALA A 136 -6.18 11.34 5.58
CA ALA A 136 -6.99 10.18 5.98
C ALA A 136 -8.06 10.57 7.01
N SER A 137 -7.74 11.44 7.98
CA SER A 137 -8.70 11.92 8.98
C SER A 137 -9.76 12.87 8.40
N ALA A 138 -9.44 13.61 7.34
CA ALA A 138 -10.40 14.43 6.62
C ALA A 138 -11.40 13.57 5.80
N TRP A 139 -11.05 12.31 5.56
CA TRP A 139 -11.91 11.39 4.83
C TRP A 139 -12.97 10.79 5.75
N ARG A 140 -14.23 11.17 5.52
CA ARG A 140 -15.40 10.81 6.34
C ARG A 140 -15.61 9.30 6.49
N PHE A 141 -15.11 8.50 5.54
CA PHE A 141 -15.26 7.05 5.51
C PHE A 141 -13.95 6.30 5.81
N SER A 142 -12.93 6.94 6.39
CA SER A 142 -11.62 6.30 6.61
C SER A 142 -11.67 5.03 7.45
N ALA A 143 -12.45 5.03 8.53
CA ALA A 143 -12.66 3.84 9.37
C ALA A 143 -13.35 2.71 8.60
N LEU A 144 -14.37 3.05 7.80
CA LEU A 144 -15.11 2.07 6.99
C LEU A 144 -14.24 1.51 5.87
N ALA A 145 -13.49 2.37 5.16
CA ALA A 145 -12.55 1.95 4.12
C ALA A 145 -11.45 1.03 4.68
N THR A 146 -10.94 1.31 5.89
CA THR A 146 -9.99 0.42 6.56
C THR A 146 -10.63 -0.93 6.90
N ALA A 147 -11.84 -0.93 7.46
CA ALA A 147 -12.55 -2.16 7.80
C ALA A 147 -12.88 -3.00 6.56
N VAL A 148 -13.37 -2.36 5.49
CA VAL A 148 -13.63 -3.00 4.20
C VAL A 148 -12.35 -3.58 3.61
N TRP A 149 -11.24 -2.84 3.65
CA TRP A 149 -9.94 -3.33 3.20
C TRP A 149 -9.50 -4.56 3.98
N LEU A 150 -9.55 -4.52 5.31
CA LEU A 150 -9.20 -5.66 6.16
C LEU A 150 -10.08 -6.88 5.87
N LEU A 151 -11.40 -6.67 5.71
CA LEU A 151 -12.34 -7.75 5.38
C LEU A 151 -12.05 -8.36 4.01
N ILE A 152 -11.85 -7.54 2.98
CA ILE A 152 -11.57 -8.03 1.63
C ILE A 152 -10.22 -8.75 1.59
N ALA A 153 -9.17 -8.10 2.11
CA ALA A 153 -7.83 -8.64 2.06
C ALA A 153 -7.69 -9.91 2.92
N SER A 154 -8.33 -9.97 4.09
CA SER A 154 -8.33 -11.20 4.92
C SER A 154 -9.09 -12.33 4.26
N ASN A 155 -10.27 -12.09 3.66
CA ASN A 155 -11.04 -13.11 2.93
C ASN A 155 -10.28 -13.63 1.71
N ILE A 156 -9.62 -12.74 0.95
CA ILE A 156 -8.83 -13.14 -0.21
C ILE A 156 -7.59 -13.92 0.24
N ALA A 157 -6.93 -13.51 1.33
CA ALA A 157 -5.77 -14.22 1.87
C ALA A 157 -6.14 -15.60 2.42
N THR A 158 -7.26 -15.74 3.15
CA THR A 158 -7.74 -17.05 3.62
C THR A 158 -8.15 -17.92 2.44
N ALA A 159 -8.90 -17.38 1.47
CA ALA A 159 -9.22 -18.12 0.25
C ALA A 159 -7.95 -18.59 -0.48
N PHE A 160 -6.92 -17.75 -0.57
CA PHE A 160 -5.64 -18.12 -1.17
C PHE A 160 -4.91 -19.23 -0.41
N ILE A 161 -4.89 -19.20 0.93
CA ILE A 161 -4.24 -20.19 1.78
C ILE A 161 -4.95 -21.56 1.71
N PHE A 162 -6.28 -21.56 1.69
CA PHE A 162 -7.08 -22.78 1.74
C PHE A 162 -7.43 -23.36 0.36
N MET A 163 -7.25 -22.61 -0.73
CA MET A 163 -7.52 -23.12 -2.06
C MET A 163 -6.39 -24.04 -2.50
N PRO A 164 -6.68 -25.30 -2.93
CA PRO A 164 -5.66 -26.20 -3.42
C PRO A 164 -5.04 -25.59 -4.69
N GLN A 165 -3.78 -25.17 -4.58
CA GLN A 165 -2.98 -24.65 -5.68
C GLN A 165 -2.69 -25.82 -6.62
N ARG A 166 -3.60 -26.10 -7.56
CA ARG A 166 -3.27 -27.02 -8.65
C ARG A 166 -2.24 -26.33 -9.52
N PHE A 167 -0.99 -26.76 -9.40
CA PHE A 167 0.04 -26.49 -10.39
C PHE A 167 -0.45 -27.13 -11.69
N VAL A 168 -0.75 -26.31 -12.69
CA VAL A 168 -1.01 -26.76 -14.08
C VAL A 168 0.24 -26.44 -14.87
#